data_AF-A0A291DS05-F1
#
_entry.id   AF-A0A291DS05-F1
#
_cell.length_a   1.000
_cell.length_b   1.000
_cell.length_c   1.000
_cell.angle_alpha   90.00
_cell.angle_beta   90.00
_cell.angle_gamma   90.00
#
_symmetry.space_group_name_H-M   'P 1'
#
loop_
_entity.id
_entity.type
_entity.pdbx_description
1 polymer ?
#
loop_
_entity_poly.entity_id
_entity_poly.type
_entity_poly.pdbx_seq_one_letter_code
_entity_poly.pdbx_strand_id
1 'polypeptide(L)' 'MYAKLYTAIANTIADAKDLSLEDVTEETTLSELELDSLDYVEITVLVKREFGITINFAKSVKSTDITLKEFCSSILSV' A
#
# COMPACT_ATOMS: atom_id res chain seq x y z
N MET A 1 -7.72 -12.33 6.30
CA MET A 1 -7.62 -11.74 4.94
C MET A 1 -6.80 -10.46 4.97
N TYR A 2 -7.06 -9.56 5.93
CA TYR A 2 -6.25 -8.36 6.21
C TYR A 2 -4.74 -8.59 6.28
N ALA A 3 -4.28 -9.48 7.16
CA ALA A 3 -2.84 -9.71 7.35
C ALA A 3 -2.10 -10.06 6.05
N LYS A 4 -2.71 -10.84 5.14
CA LYS A 4 -2.09 -11.17 3.85
C LYS A 4 -2.00 -9.97 2.92
N LEU A 5 -3.07 -9.20 2.80
CA LEU A 5 -3.10 -8.01 1.97
C LEU A 5 -2.11 -6.95 2.50
N TYR A 6 -2.14 -6.71 3.81
CA TYR A 6 -1.21 -5.83 4.49
C TYR A 6 0.23 -6.26 4.26
N THR A 7 0.57 -7.53 4.50
CA THR A 7 1.92 -8.02 4.27
C THR A 7 2.31 -7.89 2.79
N ALA A 8 1.45 -8.20 1.83
CA ALA A 8 1.78 -8.05 0.42
C ALA A 8 2.07 -6.59 0.03
N ILE A 9 1.19 -5.66 0.43
CA ILE A 9 1.34 -4.23 0.18
C ILE A 9 2.58 -3.68 0.90
N ALA A 10 2.74 -3.99 2.18
CA ALA A 10 3.89 -3.57 2.97
C ALA A 10 5.19 -4.10 2.37
N ASN A 11 5.20 -5.34 1.87
CA ASN A 11 6.40 -5.96 1.27
C ASN A 11 6.74 -5.31 -0.06
N THR A 12 5.75 -5.01 -0.92
CA THR A 12 5.99 -4.26 -2.17
C THR A 12 6.50 -2.86 -1.89
N ILE A 13 5.91 -2.17 -0.92
CA ILE A 13 6.34 -0.81 -0.54
C ILE A 13 7.75 -0.84 0.06
N ALA A 14 8.02 -1.81 0.94
CA ALA A 14 9.31 -2.03 1.55
C ALA A 14 10.38 -2.28 0.47
N ASP A 15 10.11 -3.17 -0.47
CA ASP A 15 11.00 -3.47 -1.61
C ASP A 15 11.22 -2.25 -2.51
N ALA A 16 10.15 -1.51 -2.82
CA ALA A 16 10.22 -0.30 -3.64
C ALA A 16 10.98 0.86 -2.96
N LYS A 17 10.91 0.95 -1.63
CA LYS A 17 11.55 2.02 -0.83
C LYS A 17 12.88 1.63 -0.21
N ASP A 18 13.36 0.41 -0.47
CA ASP A 18 14.55 -0.15 0.18
C ASP A 18 14.45 -0.08 1.73
N LEU A 19 13.23 -0.27 2.23
CA LEU A 19 12.89 -0.31 3.65
C LEU A 19 12.66 -1.76 4.09
N SER A 20 12.78 -2.05 5.38
CA SER A 20 12.41 -3.35 5.90
C SER A 20 10.92 -3.40 6.22
N LEU A 21 10.29 -4.57 6.15
CA LEU A 21 8.91 -4.79 6.61
C LEU A 21 8.68 -4.39 8.08
N GLU A 22 9.75 -4.41 8.87
CA GLU A 22 9.78 -3.97 10.26
C GLU A 22 9.82 -2.44 10.43
N ASP A 23 10.28 -1.71 9.41
CA ASP A 23 10.21 -0.24 9.32
C ASP A 23 8.84 0.23 8.80
N VAL A 24 8.17 -0.60 8.01
CA VAL A 24 6.83 -0.31 7.46
C VAL A 24 5.75 -0.73 8.47
N THR A 25 5.32 0.22 9.31
CA THR A 25 4.29 -0.03 10.32
C THR A 25 2.89 0.30 9.80
N GLU A 26 1.87 -0.17 10.52
CA GLU A 26 0.47 0.18 10.24
C GLU A 26 0.16 1.67 10.50
N GLU A 27 1.00 2.37 11.26
CA GLU A 27 0.92 3.81 11.52
C GLU A 27 1.69 4.64 10.49
N THR A 28 2.60 4.02 9.73
CA THR A 28 3.36 4.68 8.66
C THR A 28 2.41 5.22 7.59
N THR A 29 2.59 6.49 7.22
CA THR A 29 1.76 7.14 6.20
C THR A 29 2.31 6.89 4.79
N LEU A 30 1.41 6.84 3.79
CA LEU A 30 1.85 6.74 2.38
C LEU A 30 2.71 7.94 1.95
N SER A 31 2.59 9.07 2.65
CA SER A 31 3.42 10.25 2.40
C SER A 31 4.80 10.20 3.03
N GLU A 32 4.98 9.55 4.18
CA GLU A 32 6.33 9.25 4.70
C GLU A 32 7.09 8.27 3.81
N LEU A 33 6.35 7.39 3.13
CA LEU A 33 6.90 6.48 2.14
C LEU A 33 7.27 7.20 0.83
N GLU A 34 6.84 8.45 0.64
CA GLU A 34 7.11 9.25 -0.57
C GLU A 34 6.93 8.44 -1.87
N LEU A 35 5.84 7.68 -1.99
CA LEU A 35 5.59 6.80 -3.13
C LEU A 35 5.48 7.60 -4.43
N ASP A 36 6.27 7.20 -5.41
CA ASP A 36 6.31 7.77 -6.74
C ASP A 36 5.30 7.08 -7.66
N SER A 37 5.02 7.71 -8.80
CA SER A 37 4.11 7.18 -9.82
C SER A 37 4.39 5.72 -10.24
N LEU A 38 5.65 5.28 -10.13
CA LEU A 38 6.09 3.93 -10.47
C LEU A 38 5.75 2.92 -9.36
N ASP A 39 5.96 3.30 -8.10
CA ASP A 39 5.64 2.48 -6.92
C ASP A 39 4.15 2.13 -6.88
N TYR A 40 3.29 3.13 -7.16
CA TYR A 40 1.85 2.93 -7.22
C TYR A 40 1.43 1.91 -8.29
N VAL A 41 2.12 1.90 -9.43
CA VAL A 41 1.84 0.95 -10.51
C VAL A 41 2.23 -0.46 -10.09
N GLU A 42 3.40 -0.64 -9.48
CA GLU A 42 3.85 -1.95 -8.99
C GLU A 42 2.91 -2.53 -7.94
N ILE A 43 2.54 -1.73 -6.92
CA ILE A 43 1.62 -2.17 -5.87
C ILE A 43 0.25 -2.53 -6.47
N THR A 44 -0.25 -1.71 -7.40
CA THR A 44 -1.54 -1.99 -8.06
C THR A 44 -1.48 -3.28 -8.88
N VAL A 45 -0.39 -3.52 -9.62
CA VAL A 45 -0.21 -4.72 -10.43
C VAL A 45 -0.08 -5.96 -9.55
N LEU A 46 0.68 -5.88 -8.45
CA LEU A 46 0.86 -6.97 -7.50
C LEU A 46 -0.46 -7.33 -6.82
N VAL A 47 -1.16 -6.35 -6.25
CA VAL A 47 -2.43 -6.60 -5.56
C VAL A 47 -3.51 -7.08 -6.52
N LYS A 48 -3.52 -6.58 -7.77
CA LYS A 48 -4.42 -7.08 -8.80
C LYS A 48 -4.10 -8.50 -9.24
N ARG A 49 -2.82 -8.91 -9.26
CA ARG A 49 -2.42 -10.30 -9.61
C ARG A 49 -2.63 -11.28 -8.45
N GLU A 50 -2.27 -10.90 -7.22
CA GLU A 50 -2.39 -11.78 -6.05
C GLU A 50 -3.83 -11.85 -5.53
N PHE A 51 -4.51 -10.71 -5.42
CA PHE A 51 -5.82 -10.61 -4.76
C PHE A 51 -6.95 -10.34 -5.74
N GLY A 52 -6.66 -9.99 -7.01
CA GLY A 52 -7.70 -9.59 -7.97
C GLY A 52 -8.27 -8.19 -7.72
N ILE A 53 -7.70 -7.43 -6.78
CA ILE A 53 -8.25 -6.14 -6.36
C ILE A 53 -7.58 -5.00 -7.13
N THR A 54 -8.38 -4.08 -7.66
CA THR A 54 -7.88 -2.89 -8.34
C THR A 54 -7.77 -1.74 -7.34
N ILE A 55 -6.54 -1.43 -6.94
CA ILE A 55 -6.26 -0.26 -6.11
C ILE A 55 -6.34 1.00 -6.97
N ASN A 56 -7.04 2.02 -6.48
CA ASN A 56 -7.08 3.32 -7.12
C ASN A 56 -6.40 4.38 -6.25
N PHE A 57 -5.07 4.42 -6.30
CA PHE A 57 -4.26 5.38 -5.54
C PHE A 57 -4.66 6.82 -5.84
N ALA A 58 -5.16 7.14 -7.04
CA ALA A 58 -5.67 8.49 -7.36
C ALA A 58 -6.83 8.96 -6.46
N LYS A 59 -7.62 8.05 -5.88
CA LYS A 59 -8.64 8.39 -4.86
C LYS A 59 -8.03 8.53 -3.46
N SER A 60 -7.02 7.73 -3.13
CA SER A 60 -6.32 7.74 -1.85
C SER A 60 -5.35 8.91 -1.69
N VAL A 61 -4.66 9.32 -2.76
CA VAL A 61 -3.68 10.43 -2.80
C VAL A 61 -4.34 11.80 -2.61
N LYS A 62 -5.67 11.92 -2.75
CA LYS A 62 -6.41 13.11 -2.32
C LYS A 62 -6.37 13.33 -0.80
N SER A 63 -6.03 12.29 -0.04
CA SER A 63 -5.83 12.30 1.39
C SER A 63 -4.39 11.88 1.66
N THR A 64 -3.47 12.83 1.50
CA THR A 64 -2.01 12.69 1.71
C THR A 64 -1.63 12.23 3.13
N ASP A 65 -2.59 12.10 4.04
CA ASP A 65 -2.41 11.73 5.45
C ASP A 65 -2.99 10.35 5.81
N ILE A 66 -3.22 9.46 4.83
CA ILE A 66 -3.69 8.10 5.15
C ILE A 66 -2.53 7.18 5.56
N THR A 67 -2.76 6.41 6.62
CA THR A 67 -1.84 5.37 7.09
C THR A 67 -1.96 4.10 6.25
N LEU A 68 -0.93 3.27 6.28
CA LEU A 68 -0.93 1.97 5.61
C LEU A 68 -2.11 1.09 6.07
N LYS A 69 -2.49 1.21 7.34
CA LYS A 69 -3.67 0.57 7.92
C LYS A 69 -4.96 1.01 7.26
N GLU A 70 -5.19 2.32 7.19
CA GLU A 70 -6.39 2.90 6.58
C GLU A 70 -6.47 2.54 5.10
N PHE A 71 -5.31 2.52 4.43
CA PHE A 71 -5.20 2.08 3.05
C PHE A 71 -5.62 0.61 2.86
N CYS A 72 -5.05 -0.31 3.66
CA CYS A 72 -5.42 -1.73 3.61
C CYS A 72 -6.89 -1.96 3.98
N SER A 73 -7.40 -1.23 4.97
CA SER A 73 -8.79 -1.29 5.42
C SER A 73 -9.75 -0.83 4.31
N SER A 74 -9.41 0.25 3.60
CA SER A 74 -10.17 0.77 2.45
C SER A 74 -10.26 -0.24 1.31
N ILE A 75 -9.18 -1.01 1.08
CA ILE A 75 -9.14 -2.06 0.05
C ILE A 75 -9.98 -3.28 0.45
N LEU A 76 -10.04 -3.64 1.75
CA LEU A 76 -10.87 -4.76 2.23
C LEU A 76 -12.35 -4.41 2.39
N SER A 77 -12.67 -3.12 2.49
CA SER A 77 -14.05 -2.65 2.57
C SER A 77 -14.73 -2.57 1.19
N VAL A 78 -14.09 -3.03 0.12
CA VAL A 78 -14.57 -2.99 -1.29
C VAL A 78 -15.16 -4.32 -1.76
#